data_AF-A0A1F9E8E0-F1
#
_entry.id   AF-A0A1F9E8E0-F1
#
_cell.length_a   1.000
_cell.length_b   1.000
_cell.length_c   1.000
_cell.angle_alpha   90.00
_cell.angle_beta   90.00
_cell.angle_gamma   90.00
#
_symmetry.space_group_name_H-M   'P 1'
#
loop_
_entity.id
_entity.type
_entity.pdbx_description
1 polymer ?
#
loop_
_entity_poly.entity_id
_entity_poly.type
_entity_poly.pdbx_seq_one_letter_code
_entity_poly.pdbx_strand_id
1 'polypeptide(L)'
;MTKKEKIFMNKNIIIVILALIIAVGGIFIYKKCTHQGCHFFHKTSAVQEHAGQEHAGQEHPGAPSSSKEFTANEIKSTMTSYIQALSQNHGGSFKIMDEKTKQALTLKFVKIHDPVRKIEGKGYFACIDFEVVGTPGKLYDLDFWLNPQANQLVVTDTKIHKEPTLEKGQWVKKERYTFVNDNPVEVK
;
A
#
# COMPACT_ATOMS: atom_id res chain seq x y z
N MET A 1 6.58 53.21 -9.10
CA MET A 1 5.60 52.67 -10.08
C MET A 1 6.01 51.25 -10.44
N THR A 2 5.21 50.17 -10.45
CA THR A 2 3.94 49.83 -9.79
C THR A 2 3.58 48.39 -10.21
N LYS A 3 3.17 47.59 -9.22
CA LYS A 3 2.46 46.30 -9.19
C LYS A 3 1.42 46.02 -10.33
N LYS A 4 1.84 45.88 -11.60
CA LYS A 4 0.91 45.68 -12.74
C LYS A 4 1.29 44.61 -13.79
N GLU A 5 2.00 43.54 -13.42
CA GLU A 5 2.31 42.45 -14.39
C GLU A 5 2.03 41.03 -13.89
N LYS A 6 1.01 40.83 -13.04
CA LYS A 6 0.63 39.47 -12.57
C LYS A 6 -0.82 39.05 -12.76
N ILE A 7 -1.60 39.76 -13.58
CA ILE A 7 -3.01 39.43 -13.77
C ILE A 7 -3.41 39.59 -15.24
N PHE A 8 -2.92 38.73 -16.13
CA PHE A 8 -3.55 38.56 -17.44
C PHE A 8 -3.19 37.25 -18.16
N MET A 9 -3.47 36.09 -17.57
CA MET A 9 -3.62 34.84 -18.34
C MET A 9 -4.70 33.93 -17.73
N ASN A 10 -5.82 34.53 -17.31
CA ASN A 10 -7.02 33.79 -16.93
C ASN A 10 -8.21 34.37 -17.71
N LYS A 11 -8.57 33.71 -18.81
CA LYS A 11 -9.91 33.75 -19.46
C LYS A 11 -10.07 32.82 -20.66
N ASN A 12 -9.00 32.22 -21.21
CA ASN A 12 -9.11 31.35 -22.41
C ASN A 12 -9.09 29.83 -22.14
N ILE A 13 -8.96 29.38 -20.89
CA ILE A 13 -9.01 27.94 -20.53
C ILE A 13 -10.43 27.48 -20.14
N ILE A 14 -11.32 28.40 -19.75
CA ILE A 14 -12.66 28.06 -19.26
C ILE A 14 -13.66 27.79 -20.41
N ILE A 15 -13.41 28.31 -21.61
CA ILE A 15 -14.37 28.19 -22.73
C ILE A 15 -14.24 26.85 -23.49
N VAL A 16 -13.14 26.11 -23.33
CA VAL A 16 -12.93 24.82 -24.03
C VAL A 16 -13.64 23.64 -23.34
N ILE A 17 -14.08 23.79 -22.09
CA ILE A 17 -14.69 22.68 -21.33
C ILE A 17 -16.22 22.59 -21.51
N LEU A 18 -16.86 23.58 -22.14
CA LEU A 18 -18.33 23.67 -22.20
C LEU A 18 -18.97 23.23 -23.53
N ALA A 19 -18.31 22.37 -24.30
CA ALA A 19 -18.82 21.88 -25.60
C ALA A 19 -18.61 20.37 -25.82
N LEU A 20 -18.96 19.54 -24.83
CA LEU A 20 -18.96 18.08 -24.98
C LEU A 20 -20.11 17.42 -24.19
N ILE A 21 -21.30 17.99 -24.30
CA ILE A 21 -22.55 17.31 -23.96
C ILE A 21 -23.46 17.48 -25.18
N ILE A 22 -23.75 16.38 -25.88
CA ILE A 22 -25.01 16.00 -26.54
C ILE A 22 -24.73 14.92 -27.61
N ALA A 23 -25.60 13.90 -27.61
CA ALA A 23 -25.81 12.84 -28.61
C ALA A 23 -24.74 11.72 -28.58
N VAL A 24 -25.06 10.44 -28.34
CA VAL A 24 -26.20 9.57 -28.70
C VAL A 24 -26.07 8.34 -27.76
N GLY A 25 -27.10 7.69 -27.20
CA GLY A 25 -28.35 7.25 -27.82
C GLY A 25 -28.26 5.77 -28.20
N GLY A 26 -28.82 4.87 -27.36
CA GLY A 26 -29.08 3.44 -27.67
C GLY A 26 -27.95 2.47 -27.31
N ILE A 27 -28.14 1.24 -26.84
CA ILE A 27 -29.30 0.33 -26.72
C ILE A 27 -28.90 -0.67 -25.62
N PHE A 28 -29.67 -0.77 -24.54
CA PHE A 28 -29.53 -1.81 -23.52
C PHE A 28 -30.25 -3.07 -24.02
N ILE A 29 -29.54 -3.99 -24.65
CA ILE A 29 -30.08 -5.33 -24.92
C ILE A 29 -29.88 -6.17 -23.66
N TYR A 30 -30.95 -6.35 -22.90
CA TYR A 30 -31.05 -7.40 -21.90
C TYR A 30 -30.93 -8.75 -22.59
N LYS A 31 -29.79 -9.43 -22.42
CA LYS A 31 -29.65 -10.83 -22.85
C LYS A 31 -30.34 -11.73 -21.82
N LYS A 32 -31.50 -12.26 -22.21
CA LYS A 32 -32.20 -13.36 -21.53
C LYS A 32 -31.25 -14.54 -21.31
N CYS A 33 -30.99 -14.91 -20.06
CA CYS A 33 -30.48 -16.23 -19.72
C CYS A 33 -31.62 -17.24 -19.85
N THR A 34 -31.56 -18.07 -20.88
CA THR A 34 -32.41 -19.26 -21.01
C THR A 34 -31.74 -20.43 -20.31
N HIS A 35 -32.41 -20.97 -19.29
CA HIS A 35 -32.09 -22.23 -18.64
C HIS A 35 -32.23 -23.41 -19.62
N GLN A 36 -31.16 -24.21 -19.73
CA GLN A 36 -31.11 -25.63 -20.08
C GLN A 36 -29.66 -26.03 -19.79
N GLY A 37 -29.34 -26.82 -18.76
CA GLY A 37 -29.82 -28.17 -18.53
C GLY A 37 -28.69 -29.12 -18.90
N CYS A 38 -27.76 -29.37 -17.97
CA CYS A 38 -26.81 -30.48 -18.06
C CYS A 38 -26.82 -31.24 -16.74
N HIS A 39 -27.46 -32.42 -16.80
CA HIS A 39 -27.44 -33.45 -15.78
C HIS A 39 -26.08 -34.15 -15.72
N PHE A 40 -25.75 -34.60 -14.51
CA PHE A 40 -25.00 -35.81 -14.16
C PHE A 40 -23.58 -35.98 -14.69
N PHE A 41 -22.61 -35.83 -13.79
CA PHE A 41 -21.59 -36.85 -13.58
C PHE A 41 -21.29 -36.97 -12.09
N HIS A 42 -21.58 -38.15 -11.53
CA HIS A 42 -21.10 -38.54 -10.21
C HIS A 42 -19.60 -38.83 -10.27
N LYS A 43 -18.82 -38.23 -9.37
CA LYS A 43 -17.67 -38.93 -8.82
C LYS A 43 -17.37 -38.44 -7.40
N THR A 44 -17.20 -39.44 -6.56
CA THR A 44 -17.01 -39.45 -5.11
C THR A 44 -15.68 -38.85 -4.66
N SER A 45 -15.74 -38.19 -3.50
CA SER A 45 -14.81 -38.18 -2.37
C SER A 45 -13.29 -38.13 -2.62
N ALA A 46 -12.66 -37.04 -2.19
CA ALA A 46 -11.41 -37.08 -1.42
C ALA A 46 -11.32 -35.81 -0.56
N VAL A 47 -11.18 -36.04 0.74
CA VAL A 47 -11.14 -35.06 1.82
C VAL A 47 -9.80 -34.34 1.82
N GLN A 48 -9.87 -33.05 2.13
CA GLN A 48 -8.79 -32.12 2.39
C GLN A 48 -7.96 -32.58 3.61
N GLU A 49 -6.70 -32.94 3.40
CA GLU A 49 -5.68 -32.97 4.46
C GLU A 49 -4.51 -32.10 4.03
N HIS A 50 -4.27 -31.00 4.75
CA HIS A 50 -2.91 -30.56 5.02
C HIS A 50 -2.90 -29.87 6.38
N ALA A 51 -2.43 -30.63 7.36
CA ALA A 51 -2.04 -30.18 8.69
C ALA A 51 -0.78 -29.30 8.60
N GLY A 52 -0.68 -28.33 9.51
CA GLY A 52 0.44 -27.39 9.58
C GLY A 52 0.49 -26.63 10.90
N GLN A 53 0.76 -27.38 11.97
CA GLN A 53 1.49 -27.05 13.20
C GLN A 53 1.20 -25.72 13.92
N GLU A 54 0.57 -25.91 15.08
CA GLU A 54 0.31 -24.97 16.16
C GLU A 54 1.61 -24.73 16.95
N HIS A 55 2.06 -23.48 17.08
CA HIS A 55 3.10 -23.12 18.04
C HIS A 55 2.48 -22.26 19.14
N ALA A 56 2.45 -22.83 20.34
CA ALA A 56 2.02 -22.22 21.58
C ALA A 56 2.93 -21.04 21.95
N GLY A 57 2.38 -19.82 21.92
CA GLY A 57 2.90 -18.67 22.63
C GLY A 57 2.03 -18.45 23.88
N GLN A 58 2.66 -18.49 25.05
CA GLN A 58 2.00 -18.34 26.35
C GLN A 58 1.39 -16.94 26.47
N GLU A 59 0.08 -16.86 26.72
CA GLU A 59 -0.66 -15.63 26.95
C GLU A 59 -0.52 -15.17 28.41
N HIS A 60 -0.13 -13.92 28.62
CA HIS A 60 -0.14 -13.27 29.93
C HIS A 60 -1.53 -12.62 30.16
N PRO A 61 -2.14 -12.73 31.35
CA PRO A 61 -3.48 -12.21 31.59
C PRO A 61 -3.43 -10.71 31.89
N GLY A 62 -3.95 -9.88 30.98
CA GLY A 62 -4.07 -8.44 31.19
C GLY A 62 -5.23 -7.84 30.40
N ALA A 63 -6.32 -7.51 31.11
CA ALA A 63 -7.45 -6.62 30.80
C ALA A 63 -8.08 -6.60 29.37
N PRO A 64 -9.42 -6.63 29.24
CA PRO A 64 -10.09 -6.67 27.95
C PRO A 64 -10.03 -5.32 27.24
N SER A 65 -9.11 -5.18 26.28
CA SER A 65 -9.26 -4.20 25.20
C SER A 65 -9.92 -4.91 24.02
N SER A 66 -11.20 -4.63 23.78
CA SER A 66 -12.06 -5.34 22.82
C SER A 66 -11.77 -4.95 21.36
N SER A 67 -10.52 -5.12 20.92
CA SER A 67 -10.12 -5.04 19.52
C SER A 67 -9.35 -6.31 19.17
N LYS A 68 -9.73 -6.98 18.10
CA LYS A 68 -9.03 -8.16 17.57
C LYS A 68 -7.52 -7.86 17.49
N GLU A 69 -6.69 -8.72 18.08
CA GLU A 69 -5.26 -8.69 17.83
C GLU A 69 -4.93 -9.41 16.51
N PHE A 70 -3.95 -8.89 15.79
CA PHE A 70 -3.49 -9.44 14.51
C PHE A 70 -2.10 -10.05 14.65
N THR A 71 -1.95 -11.23 14.06
CA THR A 71 -0.68 -11.96 13.98
C THR A 71 0.29 -11.33 12.96
N ALA A 72 1.57 -11.67 13.06
CA ALA A 72 2.57 -11.26 12.07
C ALA A 72 2.20 -11.66 10.63
N ASN A 73 1.61 -12.84 10.45
CA ASN A 73 1.16 -13.33 9.14
C ASN A 73 -0.01 -12.51 8.60
N GLU A 74 -0.96 -12.12 9.45
CA GLU A 74 -2.07 -11.25 9.04
C GLU A 74 -1.58 -9.84 8.66
N ILE A 75 -0.59 -9.30 9.37
CA ILE A 75 0.03 -8.01 9.01
C ILE A 75 0.69 -8.11 7.64
N LYS A 76 1.52 -9.14 7.40
CA LYS A 76 2.19 -9.36 6.10
C LYS A 76 1.20 -9.58 4.96
N SER A 77 0.14 -10.36 5.18
CA SER A 77 -0.92 -10.60 4.20
C SER A 77 -1.68 -9.31 3.86
N THR A 78 -2.00 -8.51 4.89
CA THR A 78 -2.63 -7.20 4.72
C THR A 78 -1.76 -6.28 3.89
N MET A 79 -0.47 -6.15 4.24
CA MET A 79 0.46 -5.28 3.50
C MET A 79 0.69 -5.75 2.07
N THR A 80 0.78 -7.06 1.83
CA THR A 80 0.88 -7.61 0.48
C THR A 80 -0.33 -7.22 -0.36
N SER A 81 -1.54 -7.41 0.18
CA SER A 81 -2.79 -7.04 -0.49
C SER A 81 -2.89 -5.53 -0.74
N TYR A 82 -2.50 -4.72 0.25
CA TYR A 82 -2.48 -3.26 0.14
C TYR A 82 -1.55 -2.77 -0.98
N ILE A 83 -0.32 -3.30 -1.03
CA ILE A 83 0.66 -2.91 -2.06
C ILE A 83 0.23 -3.38 -3.44
N GLN A 84 -0.35 -4.59 -3.55
CA GLN A 84 -0.91 -5.08 -4.80
C GLN A 84 -2.01 -4.14 -5.30
N ALA A 85 -2.96 -3.76 -4.44
CA ALA A 85 -4.05 -2.84 -4.80
C ALA A 85 -3.51 -1.49 -5.28
N LEU A 86 -2.52 -0.92 -4.59
CA LEU A 86 -1.87 0.33 -5.01
C LEU A 86 -1.16 0.24 -6.36
N SER A 87 -0.71 -0.96 -6.73
CA SER A 87 0.11 -1.17 -7.92
C SER A 87 -0.69 -1.63 -9.15
N GLN A 88 -1.95 -2.06 -8.96
CA GLN A 88 -2.81 -2.62 -10.01
C GLN A 88 -2.97 -1.69 -11.22
N ASN A 89 -3.24 -0.40 -10.99
CA ASN A 89 -3.50 0.58 -12.06
C ASN A 89 -2.23 1.24 -12.63
N HIS A 90 -1.07 0.78 -12.20
CA HIS A 90 0.22 1.41 -12.47
C HIS A 90 1.26 0.40 -12.95
N GLY A 91 0.82 -0.69 -13.60
CA GLY A 91 1.71 -1.70 -14.18
C GLY A 91 2.57 -2.40 -13.13
N GLY A 92 2.04 -2.58 -11.91
CA GLY A 92 2.80 -3.19 -10.81
C GLY A 92 3.73 -2.21 -10.07
N SER A 93 3.60 -0.91 -10.31
CA SER A 93 4.38 0.13 -9.61
C SER A 93 3.53 0.97 -8.66
N PHE A 94 4.10 1.33 -7.52
CA PHE A 94 3.56 2.24 -6.53
C PHE A 94 4.13 3.65 -6.75
N LYS A 95 3.28 4.68 -6.69
CA LYS A 95 3.72 6.08 -6.82
C LYS A 95 3.56 6.81 -5.49
N ILE A 96 4.60 7.52 -5.07
CA ILE A 96 4.61 8.33 -3.84
C ILE A 96 5.40 9.63 -4.06
N MET A 97 5.00 10.71 -3.41
CA MET A 97 5.79 11.93 -3.36
C MET A 97 6.75 11.88 -2.18
N ASP A 98 8.04 12.00 -2.43
CA ASP A 98 9.05 12.13 -1.38
C ASP A 98 8.88 13.47 -0.67
N GLU A 99 8.54 13.43 0.62
CA GLU A 99 8.30 14.60 1.45
C GLU A 99 9.53 15.51 1.61
N LYS A 100 10.75 14.96 1.57
CA LYS A 100 12.00 15.69 1.79
C LYS A 100 12.50 16.32 0.50
N THR A 101 12.55 15.55 -0.58
CA THR A 101 13.11 16.00 -1.87
C THR A 101 12.07 16.60 -2.81
N LYS A 102 10.77 16.43 -2.50
CA LYS A 102 9.64 16.77 -3.38
C LYS A 102 9.68 16.03 -4.72
N GLN A 103 10.37 14.89 -4.79
CA GLN A 103 10.44 14.05 -5.98
C GLN A 103 9.27 13.08 -6.04
N ALA A 104 8.59 13.00 -7.18
CA ALA A 104 7.65 11.91 -7.46
C ALA A 104 8.43 10.61 -7.73
N LEU A 105 8.26 9.61 -6.88
CA LEU A 105 8.89 8.30 -6.99
C LEU A 105 7.93 7.32 -7.65
N THR A 106 8.46 6.46 -8.52
CA THR A 106 7.76 5.29 -9.05
C THR A 106 8.55 4.07 -8.62
N LEU A 107 7.93 3.25 -7.79
CA LEU A 107 8.56 2.23 -6.96
C LEU A 107 7.96 0.86 -7.27
N LYS A 108 8.77 -0.19 -7.25
CA LYS A 108 8.33 -1.59 -7.37
C LYS A 108 8.54 -2.28 -6.02
N PHE A 109 7.54 -3.05 -5.59
CA PHE A 109 7.67 -3.88 -4.40
C PHE A 109 8.82 -4.87 -4.53
N VAL A 110 9.61 -5.00 -3.45
CA VAL A 110 10.68 -6.00 -3.36
C VAL A 110 10.37 -7.02 -2.28
N LYS A 111 10.28 -6.58 -1.01
CA LYS A 111 10.04 -7.48 0.12
C LYS A 111 9.52 -6.74 1.35
N ILE A 112 8.74 -7.45 2.16
CA ILE A 112 8.42 -7.05 3.53
C ILE A 112 9.55 -7.58 4.43
N HIS A 113 10.13 -6.73 5.28
CA HIS A 113 11.15 -7.16 6.23
C HIS A 113 10.55 -7.81 7.47
N ASP A 114 11.34 -8.73 8.04
CA ASP A 114 11.08 -9.28 9.35
C ASP A 114 11.97 -8.60 10.41
N PRO A 115 11.44 -8.30 11.60
CA PRO A 115 10.06 -8.56 12.04
C PRO A 115 9.06 -7.46 11.63
N VAL A 116 7.80 -7.86 11.40
CA VAL A 116 6.65 -6.97 11.60
C VAL A 116 6.26 -6.99 13.07
N ARG A 117 5.79 -5.88 13.63
CA ARG A 117 5.59 -5.77 15.10
C ARG A 117 4.35 -4.99 15.50
N LYS A 118 3.82 -5.30 16.68
CA LYS A 118 2.89 -4.44 17.41
C LYS A 118 3.68 -3.40 18.19
N ILE A 119 3.19 -2.17 18.23
CA ILE A 119 3.69 -1.10 19.09
C ILE A 119 2.57 -0.79 20.08
N GLU A 120 2.83 -1.06 21.36
CA GLU A 120 1.83 -0.92 22.42
C GLU A 120 1.23 0.49 22.44
N GLY A 121 -0.10 0.56 22.39
CA GLY A 121 -0.85 1.82 22.32
C GLY A 121 -0.76 2.60 21.00
N LYS A 122 -0.04 2.12 19.98
CA LYS A 122 0.15 2.83 18.68
C LYS A 122 -0.25 2.03 17.44
N GLY A 123 -0.52 0.73 17.58
CA GLY A 123 -0.98 -0.13 16.48
C GLY A 123 0.10 -1.11 16.03
N TYR A 124 0.20 -1.32 14.72
CA TYR A 124 1.10 -2.27 14.07
C TYR A 124 2.03 -1.57 13.11
N PHE A 125 3.17 -2.22 12.83
CA PHE A 125 4.25 -1.65 12.07
C PHE A 125 4.86 -2.66 11.11
N ALA A 126 5.10 -2.23 9.87
CA ALA A 126 5.80 -2.99 8.85
C ALA A 126 6.78 -2.12 8.06
N CYS A 127 7.96 -2.67 7.79
CA CYS A 127 9.03 -2.03 7.02
C CYS A 127 9.20 -2.81 5.70
N ILE A 128 9.26 -2.11 4.57
CA ILE A 128 9.14 -2.71 3.25
C ILE A 128 10.14 -2.06 2.29
N ASP A 129 10.93 -2.91 1.62
CA ASP A 129 11.84 -2.48 0.56
C ASP A 129 11.08 -2.28 -0.76
N PHE A 130 11.40 -1.16 -1.41
CA PHE A 130 10.92 -0.79 -2.73
C PHE A 130 12.09 -0.40 -3.64
N GLU A 131 12.07 -0.84 -4.88
CA GLU A 131 13.08 -0.48 -5.88
C GLU A 131 12.56 0.61 -6.83
N VAL A 132 13.40 1.59 -7.15
CA VAL A 132 13.04 2.59 -8.18
C VAL A 132 12.94 1.91 -9.53
N VAL A 133 11.79 2.08 -10.20
CA VAL A 133 11.57 1.50 -11.53
C VAL A 133 12.63 2.00 -12.51
N GLY A 134 13.31 1.07 -13.17
CA GLY A 134 14.36 1.36 -14.15
C GLY A 134 15.73 1.68 -13.55
N THR A 135 15.92 1.57 -12.23
CA THR A 135 17.24 1.75 -11.59
C THR A 135 17.53 0.61 -10.61
N PRO A 136 18.05 -0.54 -11.11
CA PRO A 136 18.35 -1.69 -10.27
C PRO A 136 19.27 -1.35 -9.09
N GLY A 137 18.94 -1.90 -7.91
CA GLY A 137 19.67 -1.70 -6.66
C GLY A 137 19.39 -0.37 -5.97
N LYS A 138 18.65 0.57 -6.59
CA LYS A 138 18.24 1.82 -5.96
C LYS A 138 17.02 1.58 -5.06
N LEU A 139 17.27 1.10 -3.85
CA LEU A 139 16.25 0.69 -2.89
C LEU A 139 15.89 1.81 -1.90
N TYR A 140 14.60 2.05 -1.78
CA TYR A 140 13.99 2.77 -0.66
C TYR A 140 13.48 1.76 0.38
N ASP A 141 13.48 2.20 1.63
CA ASP A 141 12.91 1.48 2.76
C ASP A 141 11.79 2.33 3.34
N LEU A 142 10.55 1.84 3.25
CA LEU A 142 9.35 2.56 3.68
C LEU A 142 8.73 1.87 4.89
N ASP A 143 8.40 2.69 5.88
CA ASP A 143 7.68 2.29 7.08
C ASP A 143 6.19 2.55 6.92
N PHE A 144 5.38 1.59 7.37
CA PHE A 144 3.93 1.64 7.35
C PHE A 144 3.39 1.42 8.76
N TRP A 145 2.55 2.33 9.22
CA TRP A 145 1.79 2.19 10.47
C TRP A 145 0.37 1.77 10.15
N LEU A 146 -0.08 0.70 10.80
CA LEU A 146 -1.41 0.15 10.63
C LEU A 146 -2.17 0.21 11.95
N ASN A 147 -3.46 0.52 11.87
CA ASN A 147 -4.36 0.46 13.02
C ASN A 147 -5.56 -0.45 12.72
N PRO A 148 -6.06 -1.20 13.72
CA PRO A 148 -7.34 -1.86 13.63
C PRO A 148 -8.46 -0.85 13.38
N GLN A 149 -9.25 -1.08 12.32
CA GLN A 149 -10.52 -0.41 12.10
C GLN A 149 -11.58 -1.49 11.94
N ALA A 150 -12.53 -1.53 12.89
CA ALA A 150 -13.40 -2.67 13.11
C ALA A 150 -12.60 -3.98 13.23
N ASN A 151 -12.62 -4.83 12.20
CA ASN A 151 -11.97 -6.14 12.19
C ASN A 151 -10.88 -6.26 11.10
N GLN A 152 -10.38 -5.14 10.59
CA GLN A 152 -9.36 -5.09 9.54
C GLN A 152 -8.18 -4.20 9.94
N LEU A 153 -6.99 -4.54 9.48
CA LEU A 153 -5.83 -3.67 9.56
C LEU A 153 -5.85 -2.68 8.39
N VAL A 154 -5.77 -1.40 8.72
CA VAL A 154 -5.74 -0.32 7.73
C VAL A 154 -4.44 0.45 7.88
N VAL A 155 -3.75 0.71 6.77
CA VAL A 155 -2.58 1.59 6.74
C VAL A 155 -3.03 3.01 7.05
N THR A 156 -2.47 3.60 8.10
CA THR A 156 -2.80 4.94 8.59
C THR A 156 -1.72 5.97 8.36
N ASP A 157 -0.46 5.54 8.28
CA ASP A 157 0.66 6.41 7.95
C ASP A 157 1.72 5.65 7.14
N THR A 158 2.50 6.40 6.37
CA THR A 158 3.61 5.86 5.57
C THR A 158 4.73 6.88 5.51
N LYS A 159 5.96 6.45 5.80
CA LYS A 159 7.15 7.31 5.76
C LYS A 159 8.32 6.64 5.08
N ILE A 160 9.19 7.45 4.47
CA ILE A 160 10.47 6.97 3.94
C ILE A 160 11.45 6.88 5.10
N HIS A 161 11.81 5.66 5.49
CA HIS A 161 12.77 5.39 6.56
C HIS A 161 14.21 5.48 6.06
N LYS A 162 14.52 4.84 4.92
CA LYS A 162 15.85 4.92 4.29
C LYS A 162 15.74 5.33 2.83
N GLU A 163 16.64 6.23 2.43
CA GLU A 163 16.80 6.69 1.06
C GLU A 163 18.07 6.11 0.42
N PRO A 164 18.06 5.77 -0.88
CA PRO A 164 19.23 5.30 -1.59
C PRO A 164 20.17 6.47 -1.89
N THR A 165 21.43 6.34 -1.46
CA THR A 165 22.52 7.27 -1.74
C THR A 165 23.57 6.56 -2.58
N LEU A 166 24.12 7.21 -3.61
CA LEU A 166 25.19 6.64 -4.43
C LEU A 166 26.53 6.92 -3.78
N GLU A 167 27.18 5.89 -3.25
CA GLU A 167 28.49 5.98 -2.61
C GLU A 167 29.47 5.04 -3.32
N LYS A 168 30.60 5.59 -3.78
CA LYS A 168 31.66 4.83 -4.48
C LYS A 168 31.12 3.95 -5.63
N GLY A 169 30.09 4.42 -6.34
CA GLY A 169 29.46 3.71 -7.45
C GLY A 169 28.44 2.63 -7.05
N GLN A 170 28.12 2.48 -5.77
CA GLN A 170 27.12 1.54 -5.27
C GLN A 170 25.98 2.26 -4.56
N TRP A 171 24.76 1.76 -4.72
CA TRP A 171 23.61 2.24 -3.97
C TRP A 171 23.65 1.71 -2.54
N VAL A 172 23.65 2.61 -1.56
CA VAL A 172 23.56 2.30 -0.14
C VAL A 172 22.31 2.94 0.46
N LYS A 173 21.65 2.26 1.39
CA LYS A 173 20.47 2.80 2.09
C LYS A 173 20.92 3.65 3.27
N LYS A 174 20.61 4.95 3.25
CA LYS A 174 20.88 5.90 4.33
C LYS A 174 19.61 6.20 5.12
N GLU A 175 19.69 6.10 6.43
CA GLU A 175 18.57 6.36 7.34
C GLU A 175 18.21 7.84 7.38
N ARG A 176 16.91 8.15 7.33
CA ARG A 176 16.37 9.50 7.54
C ARG A 176 16.04 9.76 9.00
N TYR A 177 15.57 8.73 9.70
CA TYR A 177 15.26 8.76 11.11
C TYR A 177 15.58 7.41 11.75
N THR A 178 15.74 7.43 13.06
CA THR A 178 15.83 6.24 13.91
C THR A 178 14.60 6.15 14.82
N PHE A 179 14.47 5.07 15.60
CA PHE A 179 13.40 4.93 16.58
C PHE A 179 13.94 5.16 18.00
N VAL A 180 13.35 6.12 18.72
CA VAL A 180 13.58 6.33 20.16
C VAL A 180 12.25 6.18 20.88
N ASN A 181 12.15 5.20 21.79
CA ASN A 181 10.90 4.87 22.50
C ASN A 181 9.70 4.68 21.55
N ASP A 182 9.92 3.93 20.46
CA ASP A 182 8.94 3.70 19.40
C ASP A 182 8.40 4.97 18.71
N ASN A 183 9.17 6.04 18.72
CA ASN A 183 8.89 7.26 17.96
C ASN A 183 10.00 7.50 16.93
N PRO A 184 9.65 7.89 15.69
CA PRO A 184 10.64 8.26 14.70
C PRO A 184 11.31 9.59 15.11
N VAL A 185 12.65 9.60 15.12
CA VAL A 185 13.49 10.77 15.44
C VAL A 185 14.49 10.94 14.31
N GLU A 186 14.48 12.11 13.67
CA GLU A 186 15.37 12.41 12.53
C GLU A 186 16.85 12.24 12.92
N VAL A 187 17.61 11.61 12.02
CA VAL A 187 19.06 11.52 12.14
C VAL A 187 19.63 12.89 11.76
N LYS A 188 20.41 13.49 12.67
CA LYS A 188 21.09 14.77 12.45
C LYS A 188 22.31 14.62 11.55
#